data_AF-A0A3D1I8W9-F1
#
_entry.id   AF-A0A3D1I8W9-F1
#
_cell.length_a   1.000
_cell.length_b   1.000
_cell.length_c   1.000
_cell.angle_alpha   90.00
_cell.angle_beta   90.00
_cell.angle_gamma   90.00
#
_symmetry.space_group_name_H-M   'P 1'
#
loop_
_entity.id
_entity.type
_entity.pdbx_description
1 polymer ?
#
loop_
_entity_poly.entity_id
_entity_poly.type
_entity_poly.pdbx_seq_one_letter_code
_entity_poly.pdbx_strand_id
1 'polypeptide(L)'
;MRRILLSVALASLALASLGQGPAWKRLPLVEPSGTKQWTGSYTVENPKAVSWKKPKFRYDPKVATGRKVSKVVVVIYDPTIRSEGKRLTEVLKANDPVEYSHILANVIREASWGYINYQIVDVIRVDGFSKKVDGFRYTDEKFMEDRKTGNWQPATTSYRAVLEETGLLDRIRKEDIREVWLWGAGGMAWDEFAMYIPNRYARFAPTDNPWFYRPYDIPPEIGRTFWVMGFNYEVGADNMIHSYVHRIESMAALAYADGIWETFGERDPWNVFSWLELDHPGTPSMVGNCHVPPNGQSGYDYNNPRRVLSWADNWANFPDLRGKPRIVSSAEWGNNQFGYMKWILERVPKFPGFTRYGYNNWWVPIANTDEDLPDLKLPNRGEFVLPEGFPPPMPKPKRD
;
A
#
# COMPACT_ATOMS: atom_id res chain seq x y z
N MET A 1 40.06 59.59 -32.49
CA MET A 1 39.09 59.19 -31.45
C MET A 1 38.74 57.71 -31.64
N ARG A 2 39.10 56.82 -30.70
CA ARG A 2 38.63 55.42 -30.67
C ARG A 2 37.68 55.28 -29.49
N ARG A 3 36.43 54.86 -29.72
CA ARG A 3 35.50 54.47 -28.64
C ARG A 3 35.63 52.96 -28.42
N ILE A 4 36.08 52.58 -27.23
CA ILE A 4 36.07 51.19 -26.77
C ILE A 4 34.66 50.91 -26.23
N LEU A 5 33.91 50.01 -26.85
CA LEU A 5 32.71 49.45 -26.22
C LEU A 5 33.16 48.33 -25.27
N LEU A 6 32.85 48.50 -23.99
CA LEU A 6 33.06 47.48 -22.97
C LEU A 6 31.83 46.56 -22.92
N SER A 7 31.92 45.40 -23.57
CA SER A 7 30.87 44.38 -23.54
C SER A 7 30.86 43.67 -22.19
N VAL A 8 30.03 44.12 -21.25
CA VAL A 8 29.85 43.41 -19.97
C VAL A 8 29.02 42.14 -20.22
N ALA A 9 29.71 41.01 -20.34
CA ALA A 9 29.07 39.71 -20.34
C ALA A 9 28.54 39.42 -18.92
N LEU A 10 27.21 39.51 -18.73
CA LEU A 10 26.58 38.93 -17.55
C LEU A 10 26.71 37.40 -17.63
N ALA A 11 27.72 36.86 -16.95
CA ALA A 11 27.75 35.46 -16.61
C ALA A 11 26.62 35.20 -15.59
N SER A 12 25.45 34.82 -16.09
CA SER A 12 24.34 34.37 -15.27
C SER A 12 24.77 33.09 -14.54
N LEU A 13 25.12 33.21 -13.25
CA LEU A 13 25.20 32.05 -12.36
C LEU A 13 23.81 31.45 -12.21
N ALA A 14 23.46 30.56 -13.13
CA ALA A 14 22.50 29.52 -12.88
C ALA A 14 23.10 28.59 -11.82
N LEU A 15 22.97 28.99 -10.55
CA LEU A 15 22.98 28.07 -9.43
C LEU A 15 21.80 27.11 -9.64
N ALA A 16 22.05 26.07 -10.43
CA ALA A 16 21.23 24.88 -10.42
C ALA A 16 21.19 24.43 -8.96
N SER A 17 20.03 24.55 -8.33
CA SER A 17 19.82 23.95 -7.03
C SER A 17 20.00 22.45 -7.23
N LEU A 18 21.18 21.93 -6.90
CA LEU A 18 21.41 20.50 -6.69
C LEU A 18 20.35 20.07 -5.68
N GLY A 19 19.29 19.44 -6.20
CA GLY A 19 18.07 19.22 -5.45
C GLY A 19 18.42 18.48 -4.17
N GLN A 20 18.18 19.11 -3.03
CA GLN A 20 18.37 18.42 -1.76
C GLN A 20 17.46 17.19 -1.80
N GLY A 21 18.06 16.00 -1.82
CA GLY A 21 17.32 14.75 -1.88
C GLY A 21 16.38 14.62 -0.68
N PRO A 22 15.47 13.63 -0.70
CA PRO A 22 14.33 13.62 0.19
C PRO A 22 14.67 13.85 1.67
N ALA A 23 13.90 14.70 2.35
CA ALA A 23 14.09 15.11 3.74
C ALA A 23 14.17 13.93 4.72
N TRP A 24 13.49 12.83 4.44
CA TRP A 24 13.61 11.61 5.25
C TRP A 24 15.05 11.06 5.29
N LYS A 25 15.88 11.32 4.27
CA LYS A 25 17.32 10.96 4.24
C LYS A 25 18.17 11.77 5.22
N ARG A 26 17.63 12.85 5.80
CA ARG A 26 18.25 13.66 6.84
C ARG A 26 17.73 13.34 8.24
N LEU A 27 16.73 12.48 8.37
CA LEU A 27 16.28 12.00 9.69
C LEU A 27 17.37 11.12 10.31
N PRO A 28 17.62 11.24 11.64
CA PRO A 28 18.48 10.30 12.33
C PRO A 28 17.94 8.88 12.18
N LEU A 29 18.82 7.88 12.21
CA LEU A 29 18.40 6.49 12.28
C LEU A 29 17.65 6.27 13.61
N VAL A 30 16.48 5.65 13.54
CA VAL A 30 15.73 5.21 14.72
C VAL A 30 15.67 3.69 14.69
N GLU A 31 16.23 3.08 15.73
CA GLU A 31 16.14 1.63 15.94
C GLU A 31 14.72 1.21 16.32
N PRO A 32 14.29 -0.01 15.98
CA PRO A 32 13.00 -0.54 16.42
C PRO A 32 12.87 -0.59 17.95
N SER A 33 11.70 -0.21 18.45
CA SER A 33 11.29 -0.40 19.84
C SER A 33 10.23 -1.49 19.96
N GLY A 34 10.26 -2.28 21.04
CA GLY A 34 9.22 -3.26 21.38
C GLY A 34 9.60 -4.71 21.10
N THR A 35 8.59 -5.56 20.96
CA THR A 35 8.73 -7.01 20.79
C THR A 35 8.83 -7.36 19.31
N LYS A 36 9.88 -8.09 18.92
CA LYS A 36 10.01 -8.66 17.58
C LYS A 36 9.01 -9.81 17.41
N GLN A 37 8.08 -9.66 16.50
CA GLN A 37 7.04 -10.63 16.17
C GLN A 37 7.55 -11.73 15.23
N TRP A 38 6.77 -12.78 15.02
CA TRP A 38 7.11 -13.90 14.11
C TRP A 38 7.25 -13.46 12.65
N THR A 39 6.48 -12.45 12.23
CA THR A 39 6.64 -11.73 10.96
C THR A 39 7.98 -10.99 10.86
N GLY A 40 8.67 -10.85 12.00
CA GLY A 40 9.91 -10.14 12.23
C GLY A 40 9.72 -8.66 12.59
N SER A 41 8.52 -8.10 12.47
CA SER A 41 8.29 -6.68 12.75
C SER A 41 8.23 -6.40 14.25
N TYR A 42 8.58 -5.19 14.64
CA TYR A 42 8.53 -4.79 16.03
C TYR A 42 7.20 -4.13 16.34
N THR A 43 6.53 -4.64 17.35
CA THR A 43 5.29 -4.06 17.89
C THR A 43 5.46 -3.65 19.34
N VAL A 44 4.69 -2.65 19.76
CA VAL A 44 4.64 -2.15 21.13
C VAL A 44 3.20 -2.25 21.61
N GLU A 45 3.01 -2.78 22.83
CA GLU A 45 1.68 -3.00 23.40
C GLU A 45 0.87 -1.70 23.57
N ASN A 46 1.57 -0.60 23.87
CA ASN A 46 0.98 0.73 23.95
C ASN A 46 1.79 1.73 23.11
N PRO A 47 1.47 1.91 21.81
CA PRO A 47 2.17 2.85 20.93
C PRO A 47 2.18 4.28 21.46
N LYS A 48 1.12 4.71 22.13
CA LYS A 48 0.97 6.06 22.71
C LYS A 48 1.88 6.34 23.90
N ALA A 49 2.37 5.29 24.57
CA ALA A 49 3.32 5.43 25.68
C ALA A 49 4.78 5.56 25.20
N VAL A 50 5.07 5.26 23.93
CA VAL A 50 6.41 5.42 23.38
C VAL A 50 6.70 6.90 23.13
N SER A 51 7.89 7.36 23.48
CA SER A 51 8.37 8.74 23.27
C SER A 51 8.69 9.08 21.79
N TRP A 52 8.06 8.37 20.85
CA TRP A 52 8.20 8.62 19.42
C TRP A 52 7.63 9.99 19.05
N LYS A 53 8.31 10.69 18.14
CA LYS A 53 7.88 11.98 17.63
C LYS A 53 7.75 11.89 16.13
N LYS A 54 6.52 12.04 15.64
CA LYS A 54 6.21 12.13 14.22
C LYS A 54 7.18 13.09 13.53
N PRO A 55 7.85 12.65 12.44
CA PRO A 55 8.48 13.58 11.55
C PRO A 55 7.44 14.58 11.09
N LYS A 56 7.91 15.81 11.08
CA LYS A 56 8.56 16.11 9.83
C LYS A 56 7.60 16.41 8.66
N PHE A 57 6.58 17.29 8.73
CA PHE A 57 5.63 17.56 7.62
C PHE A 57 5.42 19.05 7.21
N ARG A 58 5.77 19.34 5.94
CA ARG A 58 5.69 20.58 5.15
C ARG A 58 5.15 20.18 3.78
N TYR A 59 4.17 20.92 3.29
CA TYR A 59 3.52 20.62 2.02
C TYR A 59 4.39 20.96 0.81
N ASP A 60 4.53 20.03 -0.14
CA ASP A 60 4.94 20.33 -1.52
C ASP A 60 3.78 20.05 -2.50
N PRO A 61 3.24 21.06 -3.20
CA PRO A 61 2.20 20.85 -4.21
C PRO A 61 2.67 19.96 -5.38
N LYS A 62 3.97 19.91 -5.70
CA LYS A 62 4.50 19.03 -6.74
C LYS A 62 4.50 17.56 -6.32
N VAL A 63 4.57 17.27 -5.02
CA VAL A 63 4.42 15.90 -4.50
C VAL A 63 2.95 15.50 -4.50
N ALA A 64 2.07 16.39 -4.00
CA ALA A 64 0.64 16.15 -3.86
C ALA A 64 -0.14 16.08 -5.19
N THR A 65 0.41 16.61 -6.28
CA THR A 65 -0.26 16.74 -7.58
C THR A 65 0.61 16.26 -8.74
N GLY A 66 0.04 16.29 -9.95
CA GLY A 66 0.71 15.88 -11.17
C GLY A 66 0.80 14.36 -11.33
N ARG A 67 1.18 13.94 -12.53
CA ARG A 67 1.27 12.52 -12.90
C ARG A 67 2.55 11.91 -12.32
N LYS A 68 2.42 10.82 -11.56
CA LYS A 68 3.53 9.95 -11.12
C LYS A 68 3.52 8.69 -11.97
N VAL A 69 4.71 8.29 -12.43
CA VAL A 69 4.91 7.03 -13.15
C VAL A 69 5.73 6.11 -12.25
N SER A 70 5.20 4.91 -12.02
CA SER A 70 5.87 3.87 -11.25
C SER A 70 6.15 2.70 -12.21
N LYS A 71 7.43 2.47 -12.52
CA LYS A 71 7.86 1.38 -13.40
C LYS A 71 7.80 0.05 -12.64
N VAL A 72 7.19 -0.95 -13.27
CA VAL A 72 6.96 -2.27 -12.69
C VAL A 72 7.56 -3.34 -13.60
N VAL A 73 8.21 -4.35 -13.01
CA VAL A 73 8.44 -5.62 -13.70
C VAL A 73 7.51 -6.68 -13.12
N VAL A 74 6.82 -7.39 -14.02
CA VAL A 74 6.01 -8.55 -13.66
C VAL A 74 6.91 -9.79 -13.71
N VAL A 75 6.96 -10.58 -12.66
CA VAL A 75 7.72 -11.84 -12.60
C VAL A 75 6.75 -12.99 -12.37
N ILE A 76 6.67 -13.92 -13.32
CA ILE A 76 5.72 -15.02 -13.30
C ILE A 76 6.49 -16.33 -13.08
N TYR A 77 6.30 -16.96 -11.92
CA TYR A 77 6.79 -18.31 -11.62
C TYR A 77 5.79 -19.33 -12.19
N ASP A 78 6.17 -19.92 -13.33
CA ASP A 78 5.32 -20.78 -14.14
C ASP A 78 6.10 -22.05 -14.55
N PRO A 79 6.45 -22.91 -13.57
CA PRO A 79 7.30 -24.07 -13.78
C PRO A 79 6.69 -25.09 -14.74
N THR A 80 7.52 -25.76 -15.52
CA THR A 80 7.12 -26.95 -16.28
C THR A 80 6.90 -28.12 -15.33
N ILE A 81 5.70 -28.70 -15.33
CA ILE A 81 5.38 -29.91 -14.59
C ILE A 81 5.72 -31.11 -15.47
N ARG A 82 6.85 -31.77 -15.22
CA ARG A 82 7.43 -32.77 -16.14
C ARG A 82 6.53 -33.97 -16.39
N SER A 83 5.77 -34.38 -15.38
CA SER A 83 4.80 -35.49 -15.48
C SER A 83 3.59 -35.18 -16.36
N GLU A 84 3.27 -33.89 -16.57
CA GLU A 84 2.15 -33.41 -17.40
C GLU A 84 2.62 -32.89 -18.77
N GLY A 85 3.92 -32.61 -18.93
CA GLY A 85 4.50 -32.01 -20.14
C GLY A 85 4.06 -30.56 -20.41
N LYS A 86 3.60 -29.84 -19.37
CA LYS A 86 2.92 -28.53 -19.46
C LYS A 86 3.42 -27.54 -18.42
N ARG A 87 3.15 -26.25 -18.65
CA ARG A 87 3.32 -25.18 -17.65
C ARG A 87 2.32 -25.35 -16.51
N LEU A 88 2.68 -24.92 -15.30
CA LEU A 88 1.80 -25.00 -14.13
C LEU A 88 0.51 -24.19 -14.32
N THR A 89 0.57 -23.04 -15.01
CA THR A 89 -0.63 -22.29 -15.42
C THR A 89 -1.58 -23.10 -16.29
N GLU A 90 -1.09 -23.88 -17.25
CA GLU A 90 -1.89 -24.77 -18.09
C GLU A 90 -2.48 -25.95 -17.30
N VAL A 91 -1.70 -26.56 -16.41
CA VAL A 91 -2.14 -27.67 -15.54
C VAL A 91 -3.27 -27.23 -14.63
N LEU A 92 -3.17 -26.03 -14.06
CA LEU A 92 -4.16 -25.47 -13.15
C LEU A 92 -5.33 -24.75 -13.86
N LYS A 93 -5.25 -24.55 -15.18
CA LYS A 93 -6.18 -23.71 -15.97
C LYS A 93 -6.31 -22.31 -15.38
N ALA A 94 -5.17 -21.74 -14.98
CA ALA A 94 -5.07 -20.45 -14.31
C ALA A 94 -5.42 -19.28 -15.24
N ASN A 95 -5.71 -18.13 -14.64
CA ASN A 95 -5.93 -16.87 -15.35
C ASN A 95 -4.61 -16.31 -15.91
N ASP A 96 -4.65 -15.43 -16.92
CA ASP A 96 -3.42 -14.80 -17.44
C ASP A 96 -2.86 -13.75 -16.45
N PRO A 97 -1.64 -13.95 -15.90
CA PRO A 97 -1.00 -12.99 -15.02
C PRO A 97 -0.72 -11.63 -15.68
N VAL A 98 -0.51 -11.61 -17.01
CA VAL A 98 -0.18 -10.39 -17.75
C VAL A 98 -1.42 -9.51 -17.91
N GLU A 99 -2.53 -10.09 -18.39
CA GLU A 99 -3.84 -9.42 -18.41
C GLU A 99 -4.21 -8.85 -17.03
N TYR A 100 -4.12 -9.66 -15.97
CA TYR A 100 -4.49 -9.22 -14.63
C TYR A 100 -3.59 -8.08 -14.12
N SER A 101 -2.29 -8.12 -14.41
CA SER A 101 -1.39 -6.99 -14.13
C SER A 101 -1.84 -5.69 -14.83
N HIS A 102 -2.29 -5.77 -16.08
CA HIS A 102 -2.86 -4.61 -16.78
C HIS A 102 -4.21 -4.14 -16.19
N ILE A 103 -5.03 -5.06 -15.67
CA ILE A 103 -6.26 -4.70 -14.93
C ILE A 103 -5.91 -3.90 -13.68
N LEU A 104 -4.95 -4.36 -12.85
CA LEU A 104 -4.52 -3.64 -11.64
C LEU A 104 -3.99 -2.24 -11.98
N ALA A 105 -3.11 -2.13 -12.99
CA ALA A 105 -2.56 -0.86 -13.42
C ALA A 105 -3.64 0.15 -13.82
N ASN A 106 -4.71 -0.32 -14.48
CA ASN A 106 -5.86 0.51 -14.85
C ASN A 106 -6.75 0.88 -13.66
N VAL A 107 -7.06 -0.07 -12.77
CA VAL A 107 -7.87 0.16 -11.58
C VAL A 107 -7.22 1.21 -10.67
N ILE A 108 -5.91 1.13 -10.44
CA ILE A 108 -5.19 2.13 -9.64
C ILE A 108 -5.08 3.49 -10.35
N ARG A 109 -4.89 3.50 -11.68
CA ARG A 109 -4.92 4.75 -12.49
C ARG A 109 -6.28 5.44 -12.38
N GLU A 110 -7.39 4.70 -12.44
CA GLU A 110 -8.75 5.24 -12.28
C GLU A 110 -9.00 5.75 -10.86
N ALA A 111 -8.77 4.91 -9.87
CA ALA A 111 -9.00 5.22 -8.46
C ALA A 111 -8.19 6.41 -7.93
N SER A 112 -6.98 6.63 -8.47
CA SER A 112 -6.11 7.76 -8.14
C SER A 112 -6.26 8.99 -9.05
N TRP A 113 -7.25 9.01 -9.96
CA TRP A 113 -7.43 10.04 -11.00
C TRP A 113 -6.15 10.33 -11.81
N GLY A 114 -5.38 9.28 -12.11
CA GLY A 114 -4.14 9.37 -12.86
C GLY A 114 -2.97 9.96 -12.07
N TYR A 115 -3.07 10.11 -10.74
CA TYR A 115 -1.93 10.47 -9.91
C TYR A 115 -0.88 9.35 -9.93
N ILE A 116 -1.23 8.09 -9.65
CA ILE A 116 -0.33 6.93 -9.85
C ILE A 116 -0.61 6.29 -11.21
N ASN A 117 0.47 5.99 -11.95
CA ASN A 117 0.41 5.29 -13.22
C ASN A 117 1.45 4.17 -13.19
N TYR A 118 0.99 2.94 -13.07
CA TYR A 118 1.86 1.78 -13.21
C TYR A 118 2.20 1.55 -14.67
N GLN A 119 3.49 1.56 -14.98
CA GLN A 119 4.03 1.21 -16.29
C GLN A 119 4.73 -0.13 -16.16
N ILE A 120 4.10 -1.19 -16.65
CA ILE A 120 4.76 -2.48 -16.82
C ILE A 120 5.82 -2.28 -17.91
N VAL A 121 7.10 -2.37 -17.53
CA VAL A 121 8.25 -2.19 -18.44
C VAL A 121 8.85 -3.50 -18.92
N ASP A 122 8.54 -4.61 -18.23
CA ASP A 122 9.01 -5.95 -18.59
C ASP A 122 8.13 -7.04 -17.96
N VAL A 123 8.15 -8.24 -18.55
CA VAL A 123 7.48 -9.45 -18.05
C VAL A 123 8.48 -10.62 -18.12
N ILE A 124 8.98 -11.04 -16.97
CA ILE A 124 9.91 -12.15 -16.83
C ILE A 124 9.11 -13.42 -16.49
N ARG A 125 9.20 -14.48 -17.31
CA ARG A 125 8.68 -15.82 -16.97
C ARG A 125 9.82 -16.71 -16.47
N VAL A 126 9.62 -17.36 -15.33
CA VAL A 126 10.59 -18.22 -14.66
C VAL A 126 10.12 -19.67 -14.70
N ASP A 127 10.91 -20.54 -15.33
CA ASP A 127 10.69 -21.98 -15.35
C ASP A 127 11.19 -22.64 -14.06
N GLY A 128 10.47 -22.43 -12.97
CA GLY A 128 10.85 -22.94 -11.66
C GLY A 128 10.02 -22.37 -10.52
N PHE A 129 10.54 -22.54 -9.31
CA PHE A 129 9.96 -22.04 -8.06
C PHE A 129 10.91 -21.04 -7.41
N SER A 130 10.38 -20.08 -6.65
CA SER A 130 11.18 -19.14 -5.88
C SER A 130 11.92 -19.84 -4.73
N LYS A 131 13.12 -19.34 -4.40
CA LYS A 131 13.87 -19.79 -3.23
C LYS A 131 13.22 -19.25 -1.96
N LYS A 132 13.11 -20.07 -0.91
CA LYS A 132 12.66 -19.65 0.42
C LYS A 132 13.82 -19.14 1.28
N VAL A 133 13.49 -18.40 2.34
CA VAL A 133 14.48 -17.75 3.23
C VAL A 133 15.39 -18.73 3.98
N ASP A 134 14.95 -19.99 4.13
CA ASP A 134 15.72 -21.12 4.69
C ASP A 134 16.60 -21.83 3.65
N GLY A 135 16.54 -21.40 2.38
CA GLY A 135 17.25 -22.01 1.27
C GLY A 135 16.47 -23.10 0.51
N PHE A 136 15.30 -23.52 0.99
CA PHE A 136 14.46 -24.50 0.29
C PHE A 136 14.02 -23.98 -1.08
N ARG A 137 13.92 -24.88 -2.06
CA ARG A 137 13.23 -24.62 -3.33
C ARG A 137 12.41 -25.86 -3.70
N TYR A 138 11.20 -25.62 -4.17
CA TYR A 138 10.35 -26.68 -4.71
C TYR A 138 10.94 -27.27 -6.00
N THR A 139 10.82 -28.59 -6.15
CA THR A 139 10.72 -29.23 -7.48
C THR A 139 9.25 -29.34 -7.86
N ASP A 140 8.95 -29.57 -9.14
CA ASP A 140 7.59 -29.76 -9.61
C ASP A 140 6.94 -31.02 -9.01
N GLU A 141 7.70 -32.09 -8.79
CA GLU A 141 7.19 -33.30 -8.13
C GLU A 141 6.79 -33.02 -6.67
N LYS A 142 7.68 -32.39 -5.88
CA LYS A 142 7.41 -32.06 -4.47
C LYS A 142 6.34 -31.00 -4.31
N PHE A 143 6.26 -30.03 -5.22
CA PHE A 143 5.18 -29.04 -5.21
C PHE A 143 3.82 -29.69 -5.47
N MET A 144 3.73 -30.58 -6.46
CA MET A 144 2.48 -31.28 -6.79
C MET A 144 2.09 -32.32 -5.72
N GLU A 145 3.03 -32.82 -4.92
CA GLU A 145 2.78 -33.62 -3.71
C GLU A 145 2.23 -32.75 -2.56
N ASP A 146 2.91 -31.66 -2.20
CA ASP A 146 2.47 -30.75 -1.12
C ASP A 146 1.12 -30.11 -1.44
N ARG A 147 0.87 -29.82 -2.70
CA ARG A 147 -0.43 -29.33 -3.17
C ARG A 147 -1.59 -30.31 -2.95
N LYS A 148 -1.33 -31.62 -3.02
CA LYS A 148 -2.34 -32.66 -2.77
C LYS A 148 -2.57 -32.91 -1.28
N THR A 149 -1.55 -32.69 -0.46
CA THR A 149 -1.56 -33.03 0.98
C THR A 149 -1.79 -31.82 1.89
N GLY A 150 -1.56 -30.60 1.41
CA GLY A 150 -1.55 -29.38 2.22
C GLY A 150 -0.25 -29.15 3.00
N ASN A 151 0.75 -30.04 2.86
CA ASN A 151 1.98 -30.03 3.67
C ASN A 151 3.03 -29.03 3.16
N TRP A 152 2.65 -27.76 3.03
CA TRP A 152 3.50 -26.70 2.50
C TRP A 152 4.73 -26.42 3.37
N GLN A 153 5.86 -26.12 2.74
CA GLN A 153 7.08 -25.65 3.43
C GLN A 153 6.80 -24.29 4.11
N PRO A 154 6.94 -24.18 5.44
CA PRO A 154 6.46 -23.02 6.20
C PRO A 154 7.28 -21.73 6.02
N ALA A 155 8.51 -21.83 5.52
CA ALA A 155 9.33 -20.65 5.22
C ALA A 155 8.73 -19.80 4.08
N THR A 156 8.82 -18.49 4.20
CA THR A 156 8.43 -17.54 3.15
C THR A 156 9.46 -17.52 2.02
N THR A 157 9.06 -17.00 0.85
CA THR A 157 10.01 -16.73 -0.24
C THR A 157 11.03 -15.65 0.14
N SER A 158 12.27 -15.83 -0.29
CA SER A 158 13.33 -14.82 -0.22
C SER A 158 13.16 -13.83 -1.37
N TYR A 159 12.73 -12.60 -1.05
CA TYR A 159 12.61 -11.52 -2.02
C TYR A 159 13.99 -11.07 -2.53
N ARG A 160 15.06 -11.20 -1.73
CA ARG A 160 16.43 -11.02 -2.23
C ARG A 160 16.75 -12.01 -3.35
N ALA A 161 16.53 -13.30 -3.12
CA ALA A 161 16.82 -14.33 -4.12
C ALA A 161 15.99 -14.13 -5.40
N VAL A 162 14.72 -13.75 -5.30
CA VAL A 162 13.90 -13.39 -6.46
C VAL A 162 14.54 -12.25 -7.26
N LEU A 163 14.97 -11.17 -6.61
CA LEU A 163 15.56 -10.01 -7.28
C LEU A 163 16.98 -10.26 -7.83
N GLU A 164 17.76 -11.13 -7.20
CA GLU A 164 19.10 -11.51 -7.65
C GLU A 164 19.04 -12.52 -8.81
N GLU A 165 18.24 -13.59 -8.69
CA GLU A 165 18.14 -14.66 -9.70
C GLU A 165 17.47 -14.19 -11.00
N THR A 166 16.61 -13.17 -10.95
CA THR A 166 16.03 -12.53 -12.15
C THR A 166 16.88 -11.38 -12.71
N GLY A 167 18.03 -11.06 -12.07
CA GLY A 167 18.87 -9.91 -12.43
C GLY A 167 18.23 -8.54 -12.14
N LEU A 168 17.07 -8.50 -11.47
CA LEU A 168 16.33 -7.27 -11.20
C LEU A 168 17.02 -6.33 -10.21
N LEU A 169 17.82 -6.84 -9.25
CA LEU A 169 18.52 -5.99 -8.28
C LEU A 169 19.38 -4.90 -8.96
N ASP A 170 20.07 -5.28 -10.04
CA ASP A 170 20.88 -4.39 -10.86
C ASP A 170 20.01 -3.42 -11.69
N ARG A 171 18.94 -3.95 -12.29
CA ARG A 171 18.01 -3.20 -13.15
C ARG A 171 17.21 -2.15 -12.38
N ILE A 172 16.86 -2.41 -11.12
CA ILE A 172 16.14 -1.48 -10.24
C ILE A 172 16.83 -0.12 -10.18
N ARG A 173 18.16 -0.07 -10.12
CA ARG A 173 18.90 1.19 -10.15
C ARG A 173 19.07 1.75 -11.55
N LYS A 174 19.37 0.89 -12.55
CA LYS A 174 19.69 1.30 -13.94
C LYS A 174 18.47 1.81 -14.71
N GLU A 175 17.31 1.19 -14.53
CA GLU A 175 16.07 1.45 -15.29
C GLU A 175 15.03 2.26 -14.49
N ASP A 176 15.31 2.53 -13.21
CA ASP A 176 14.39 3.17 -12.26
C ASP A 176 13.09 2.39 -11.99
N ILE A 177 13.18 1.05 -11.93
CA ILE A 177 12.06 0.19 -11.53
C ILE A 177 11.70 0.49 -10.06
N ARG A 178 10.41 0.64 -9.78
CA ARG A 178 9.87 1.07 -8.48
C ARG A 178 9.20 -0.05 -7.72
N GLU A 179 8.59 -0.99 -8.42
CA GLU A 179 7.93 -2.15 -7.85
C GLU A 179 8.15 -3.41 -8.69
N VAL A 180 7.96 -4.58 -8.07
CA VAL A 180 7.90 -5.88 -8.75
C VAL A 180 6.59 -6.57 -8.39
N TRP A 181 5.91 -7.16 -9.35
CA TRP A 181 4.67 -7.92 -9.12
C TRP A 181 4.92 -9.40 -9.42
N LEU A 182 4.85 -10.24 -8.39
CA LEU A 182 5.06 -11.69 -8.49
C LEU A 182 3.75 -12.40 -8.78
N TRP A 183 3.77 -13.36 -9.70
CA TRP A 183 2.63 -14.23 -10.03
C TRP A 183 3.02 -15.70 -9.97
N GLY A 184 2.20 -16.49 -9.30
CA GLY A 184 2.46 -17.90 -9.04
C GLY A 184 1.21 -18.62 -8.57
N ALA A 185 1.37 -19.89 -8.22
CA ALA A 185 0.32 -20.71 -7.63
C ALA A 185 0.22 -20.52 -6.10
N GLY A 186 -0.88 -20.98 -5.52
CA GLY A 186 -0.99 -21.21 -4.08
C GLY A 186 0.11 -22.18 -3.59
N GLY A 187 0.66 -21.91 -2.40
CA GLY A 187 1.78 -22.66 -1.82
C GLY A 187 3.17 -22.01 -2.00
N MET A 188 3.30 -20.99 -2.85
CA MET A 188 4.56 -20.24 -3.04
C MET A 188 5.00 -19.44 -1.78
N ALA A 189 4.09 -19.24 -0.82
CA ALA A 189 4.30 -18.51 0.44
C ALA A 189 4.89 -17.10 0.21
N TRP A 190 4.15 -16.30 -0.55
CA TRP A 190 4.38 -14.87 -0.74
C TRP A 190 3.37 -14.08 0.08
N ASP A 191 3.79 -12.91 0.53
CA ASP A 191 2.86 -11.93 1.04
C ASP A 191 2.26 -11.11 -0.10
N GLU A 192 0.96 -10.84 0.04
CA GLU A 192 0.14 -10.02 -0.87
C GLU A 192 0.76 -8.67 -1.19
N PHE A 193 1.34 -8.03 -0.18
CA PHE A 193 2.21 -6.88 -0.32
C PHE A 193 3.42 -7.05 0.61
N ALA A 194 4.59 -6.79 0.06
CA ALA A 194 5.86 -6.72 0.76
C ALA A 194 6.56 -5.40 0.45
N MET A 195 7.27 -4.84 1.42
CA MET A 195 7.92 -3.53 1.27
C MET A 195 9.18 -3.38 2.13
N TYR A 196 10.22 -2.82 1.52
CA TYR A 196 11.30 -2.18 2.27
C TYR A 196 10.96 -0.69 2.41
N ILE A 197 11.07 -0.13 3.61
CA ILE A 197 11.00 1.31 3.85
C ILE A 197 12.29 1.73 4.58
N PRO A 198 13.24 2.42 3.89
CA PRO A 198 14.45 2.90 4.52
C PRO A 198 14.13 3.83 5.69
N ASN A 199 14.80 3.61 6.83
CA ASN A 199 14.59 4.33 8.10
C ASN A 199 13.11 4.37 8.55
N ARG A 200 12.39 3.25 8.43
CA ARG A 200 10.95 3.15 8.76
C ARG A 200 10.60 3.75 10.12
N TYR A 201 11.29 3.39 11.19
CA TYR A 201 10.91 3.80 12.55
C TYR A 201 11.16 5.29 12.82
N ALA A 202 11.99 5.95 12.00
CA ALA A 202 12.03 7.41 11.99
C ALA A 202 10.81 7.97 11.23
N ARG A 203 10.42 7.38 10.10
CA ARG A 203 9.35 7.87 9.19
C ARG A 203 7.93 7.65 9.72
N PHE A 204 7.68 6.49 10.35
CA PHE A 204 6.37 6.03 10.78
C PHE A 204 6.41 5.52 12.23
N ALA A 205 5.28 5.62 12.91
CA ALA A 205 5.16 5.28 14.31
C ALA A 205 5.41 3.79 14.60
N PRO A 206 5.84 3.46 15.83
CA PRO A 206 5.59 2.14 16.42
C PRO A 206 4.09 1.81 16.38
N THR A 207 3.76 0.52 16.30
CA THR A 207 2.38 0.01 16.19
C THR A 207 2.21 -1.20 17.09
N ASP A 208 0.99 -1.49 17.51
CA ASP A 208 0.60 -2.76 18.15
C ASP A 208 0.38 -3.87 17.10
N ASN A 209 0.09 -3.49 15.85
CA ASN A 209 -0.28 -4.39 14.77
C ASN A 209 0.92 -4.77 13.87
N PRO A 210 1.35 -6.05 13.86
CA PRO A 210 2.49 -6.49 13.05
C PRO A 210 2.23 -6.55 11.54
N TRP A 211 0.99 -6.41 11.09
CA TRP A 211 0.63 -6.51 9.67
C TRP A 211 0.96 -5.25 8.87
N PHE A 212 0.96 -4.07 9.50
CA PHE A 212 1.22 -2.80 8.81
C PHE A 212 2.63 -2.68 8.23
N TYR A 213 3.57 -3.47 8.73
CA TYR A 213 4.89 -3.64 8.15
C TYR A 213 5.48 -4.93 8.68
N ARG A 214 6.10 -5.70 7.80
CA ARG A 214 6.85 -6.92 8.12
C ARG A 214 8.26 -6.74 7.52
N PRO A 215 9.36 -7.10 8.21
CA PRO A 215 10.67 -7.09 7.58
C PRO A 215 10.74 -8.19 6.53
N TYR A 216 10.92 -7.75 5.31
CA TYR A 216 11.28 -8.60 4.20
C TYR A 216 12.79 -8.56 4.02
N ASP A 217 13.35 -9.60 3.44
CA ASP A 217 14.74 -9.62 2.98
C ASP A 217 14.95 -8.78 1.70
N ILE A 218 14.05 -7.83 1.41
CA ILE A 218 14.19 -6.89 0.29
C ILE A 218 15.50 -6.09 0.47
N PRO A 219 16.42 -6.09 -0.51
CA PRO A 219 17.76 -5.54 -0.36
C PRO A 219 17.82 -4.04 0.04
N PRO A 220 18.39 -3.67 1.20
CA PRO A 220 18.49 -2.27 1.63
C PRO A 220 19.36 -1.39 0.72
N GLU A 221 20.28 -1.99 -0.04
CA GLU A 221 21.11 -1.32 -1.05
C GLU A 221 20.32 -0.72 -2.24
N ILE A 222 19.01 -1.01 -2.34
CA ILE A 222 18.08 -0.29 -3.21
C ILE A 222 17.99 1.20 -2.81
N GLY A 223 18.20 1.53 -1.53
CA GLY A 223 18.40 2.91 -1.04
C GLY A 223 17.17 3.82 -1.09
N ARG A 224 15.99 3.23 -1.28
CA ARG A 224 14.67 3.87 -1.39
C ARG A 224 13.59 2.85 -0.98
N THR A 225 12.37 3.29 -0.70
CA THR A 225 11.22 2.40 -0.55
C THR A 225 11.04 1.58 -1.83
N PHE A 226 10.80 0.28 -1.64
CA PHE A 226 10.64 -0.65 -2.74
C PHE A 226 9.53 -1.66 -2.41
N TRP A 227 8.66 -1.91 -3.39
CA TRP A 227 7.47 -2.75 -3.21
C TRP A 227 7.60 -4.04 -4.01
N VAL A 228 7.16 -5.14 -3.39
CA VAL A 228 6.90 -6.39 -4.08
C VAL A 228 5.46 -6.80 -3.79
N MET A 229 4.61 -6.89 -4.80
CA MET A 229 3.25 -7.43 -4.65
C MET A 229 3.26 -8.93 -4.96
N GLY A 230 2.56 -9.74 -4.18
CA GLY A 230 2.44 -11.18 -4.38
C GLY A 230 1.03 -11.56 -4.80
N PHE A 231 0.87 -12.14 -5.99
CA PHE A 231 -0.42 -12.50 -6.55
C PHE A 231 -0.50 -13.99 -6.94
N ASN A 232 -1.71 -14.54 -6.84
CA ASN A 232 -2.02 -15.92 -7.17
C ASN A 232 -2.85 -15.95 -8.47
N TYR A 233 -2.38 -16.65 -9.51
CA TYR A 233 -3.07 -16.74 -10.81
C TYR A 233 -4.28 -17.69 -10.82
N GLU A 234 -4.48 -18.48 -9.76
CA GLU A 234 -5.61 -19.40 -9.62
C GLU A 234 -6.91 -18.69 -9.19
N VAL A 235 -6.80 -17.50 -8.60
CA VAL A 235 -7.92 -16.68 -8.15
C VAL A 235 -8.15 -15.51 -9.11
N GLY A 236 -9.31 -14.87 -8.99
CA GLY A 236 -9.71 -13.77 -9.87
C GLY A 236 -8.95 -12.46 -9.60
N ALA A 237 -9.11 -11.52 -10.54
CA ALA A 237 -8.55 -10.16 -10.42
C ALA A 237 -9.08 -9.40 -9.19
N ASP A 238 -10.22 -9.82 -8.63
CA ASP A 238 -10.80 -9.32 -7.38
C ASP A 238 -9.91 -9.56 -6.16
N ASN A 239 -9.20 -10.68 -6.13
CA ASN A 239 -8.26 -11.03 -5.06
C ASN A 239 -6.94 -10.28 -5.23
N MET A 240 -6.42 -10.17 -6.46
CA MET A 240 -5.26 -9.32 -6.76
C MET A 240 -5.48 -7.85 -6.36
N ILE A 241 -6.67 -7.29 -6.62
CA ILE A 241 -6.98 -5.92 -6.19
C ILE A 241 -7.13 -5.86 -4.65
N HIS A 242 -7.74 -6.86 -4.01
CA HIS A 242 -7.81 -6.97 -2.54
C HIS A 242 -6.42 -6.91 -1.89
N SER A 243 -5.46 -7.67 -2.40
CA SER A 243 -4.05 -7.63 -1.99
C SER A 243 -3.43 -6.23 -2.07
N TYR A 244 -3.84 -5.40 -3.06
CA TYR A 244 -3.43 -4.00 -3.14
C TYR A 244 -4.19 -3.11 -2.13
N VAL A 245 -5.45 -3.41 -1.79
CA VAL A 245 -6.17 -2.67 -0.74
C VAL A 245 -5.50 -2.90 0.64
N HIS A 246 -4.97 -4.07 0.96
CA HIS A 246 -4.19 -4.27 2.20
C HIS A 246 -2.97 -3.35 2.33
N ARG A 247 -2.29 -3.04 1.21
CA ARG A 247 -1.23 -2.02 1.17
C ARG A 247 -1.77 -0.63 1.49
N ILE A 248 -2.97 -0.30 1.03
CA ILE A 248 -3.65 0.96 1.36
C ILE A 248 -3.97 1.03 2.84
N GLU A 249 -4.56 -0.01 3.41
CA GLU A 249 -4.87 -0.08 4.86
C GLU A 249 -3.61 0.12 5.70
N SER A 250 -2.54 -0.59 5.36
CA SER A 250 -1.27 -0.54 6.08
C SER A 250 -0.62 0.84 6.01
N MET A 251 -0.55 1.44 4.81
CA MET A 251 0.04 2.77 4.65
C MET A 251 -0.85 3.89 5.17
N ALA A 252 -2.18 3.75 5.10
CA ALA A 252 -3.10 4.72 5.66
C ALA A 252 -3.09 4.68 7.20
N ALA A 253 -3.07 3.49 7.81
CA ALA A 253 -2.89 3.34 9.25
C ALA A 253 -1.56 3.96 9.72
N LEU A 254 -0.44 3.67 9.04
CA LEU A 254 0.87 4.23 9.40
C LEU A 254 0.97 5.75 9.20
N ALA A 255 0.40 6.30 8.12
CA ALA A 255 0.53 7.72 7.80
C ALA A 255 -0.49 8.60 8.55
N TYR A 256 -1.76 8.16 8.60
CA TYR A 256 -2.88 8.96 9.08
C TYR A 256 -3.33 8.61 10.50
N ALA A 257 -3.07 7.37 10.98
CA ALA A 257 -3.45 6.87 12.31
C ALA A 257 -2.27 6.65 13.28
N ASP A 258 -1.06 7.00 12.88
CA ASP A 258 0.16 6.70 13.64
C ASP A 258 0.30 5.22 14.04
N GLY A 259 -0.09 4.33 13.11
CA GLY A 259 0.00 2.89 13.28
C GLY A 259 -1.02 2.31 14.27
N ILE A 260 -2.06 3.05 14.66
CA ILE A 260 -3.11 2.61 15.57
C ILE A 260 -4.41 2.46 14.78
N TRP A 261 -4.93 1.24 14.65
CA TRP A 261 -6.26 1.01 14.04
C TRP A 261 -7.26 0.61 15.12
N GLU A 262 -7.92 1.62 15.67
CA GLU A 262 -8.80 1.54 16.84
C GLU A 262 -9.92 2.59 16.68
N THR A 263 -11.08 2.17 16.18
CA THR A 263 -12.14 3.11 15.77
C THR A 263 -12.98 3.66 16.94
N PHE A 264 -12.89 3.11 18.16
CA PHE A 264 -13.65 3.61 19.31
C PHE A 264 -13.00 4.87 19.90
N GLY A 265 -11.71 4.80 20.19
CA GLY A 265 -10.95 5.86 20.86
C GLY A 265 -10.41 6.94 19.93
N GLU A 266 -10.25 6.69 18.63
CA GLU A 266 -9.57 7.62 17.71
C GLU A 266 -10.47 8.26 16.65
N ARG A 267 -10.13 9.51 16.29
CA ARG A 267 -10.83 10.30 15.25
C ARG A 267 -9.84 10.90 14.25
N ASP A 268 -8.72 10.23 14.02
CA ASP A 268 -7.86 10.51 12.89
C ASP A 268 -8.49 10.00 11.57
N PRO A 269 -7.94 10.39 10.40
CA PRO A 269 -8.60 10.09 9.13
C PRO A 269 -8.72 8.60 8.81
N TRP A 270 -7.78 7.73 9.21
CA TRP A 270 -7.89 6.30 8.87
C TRP A 270 -8.90 5.57 9.76
N ASN A 271 -8.90 5.88 11.07
CA ASN A 271 -9.89 5.33 12.00
C ASN A 271 -11.31 5.82 11.69
N VAL A 272 -11.46 7.01 11.10
CA VAL A 272 -12.75 7.47 10.57
C VAL A 272 -13.08 6.82 9.23
N PHE A 273 -12.14 6.67 8.28
CA PHE A 273 -12.40 6.04 6.97
C PHE A 273 -12.93 4.60 7.11
N SER A 274 -12.31 3.85 8.01
CA SER A 274 -12.61 2.45 8.29
C SER A 274 -13.77 2.21 9.26
N TRP A 275 -14.44 3.27 9.72
CA TRP A 275 -15.60 3.17 10.62
C TRP A 275 -16.76 2.40 9.98
N LEU A 276 -17.33 1.46 10.72
CA LEU A 276 -18.45 0.62 10.29
C LEU A 276 -19.54 0.56 11.36
N GLU A 277 -20.79 0.53 10.93
CA GLU A 277 -21.95 0.24 11.80
C GLU A 277 -21.87 -1.14 12.46
N LEU A 278 -21.08 -2.06 11.89
CA LEU A 278 -20.81 -3.39 12.44
C LEU A 278 -20.12 -3.30 13.81
N ASP A 279 -19.11 -2.44 13.92
CA ASP A 279 -18.41 -2.16 15.18
C ASP A 279 -19.16 -1.11 16.03
N HIS A 280 -19.93 -0.23 15.39
CA HIS A 280 -20.64 0.89 16.03
C HIS A 280 -22.15 0.90 15.71
N PRO A 281 -22.93 -0.04 16.30
CA PRO A 281 -24.35 -0.20 15.98
C PRO A 281 -25.18 1.07 16.18
N GLY A 282 -26.10 1.33 15.25
CA GLY A 282 -26.96 2.51 15.28
C GLY A 282 -26.32 3.80 14.75
N THR A 283 -25.08 3.74 14.27
CA THR A 283 -24.37 4.86 13.63
C THR A 283 -24.17 4.58 12.14
N PRO A 284 -24.21 5.59 11.25
CA PRO A 284 -23.87 5.38 9.84
C PRO A 284 -22.42 4.92 9.65
N SER A 285 -22.21 3.99 8.72
CA SER A 285 -20.86 3.58 8.31
C SER A 285 -20.09 4.71 7.61
N MET A 286 -18.77 4.61 7.55
CA MET A 286 -17.94 5.36 6.60
C MET A 286 -17.72 4.48 5.36
N VAL A 287 -16.48 4.32 4.90
CA VAL A 287 -16.15 3.56 3.68
C VAL A 287 -15.93 2.07 4.00
N GLY A 288 -15.41 1.78 5.20
CA GLY A 288 -15.07 0.42 5.61
C GLY A 288 -13.62 0.04 5.28
N ASN A 289 -13.38 -1.25 5.13
CA ASN A 289 -12.05 -1.84 4.98
C ASN A 289 -12.06 -2.94 3.90
N CYS A 290 -10.90 -3.48 3.52
CA CYS A 290 -10.82 -4.48 2.43
C CYS A 290 -11.74 -5.69 2.66
N HIS A 291 -11.95 -6.11 3.91
CA HIS A 291 -12.73 -7.29 4.28
C HIS A 291 -14.22 -6.98 4.41
N VAL A 292 -14.58 -5.79 4.91
CA VAL A 292 -15.96 -5.48 5.33
C VAL A 292 -16.46 -4.19 4.66
N PRO A 293 -17.45 -4.29 3.75
CA PRO A 293 -18.11 -3.13 3.18
C PRO A 293 -19.01 -2.39 4.18
N PRO A 294 -19.48 -1.16 3.88
CA PRO A 294 -20.33 -0.38 4.78
C PRO A 294 -21.55 -1.11 5.34
N ASN A 295 -22.07 -2.09 4.61
CA ASN A 295 -23.26 -2.87 4.94
C ASN A 295 -22.99 -4.33 5.31
N GLY A 296 -21.72 -4.75 5.33
CA GLY A 296 -21.31 -6.10 5.67
C GLY A 296 -21.50 -6.40 7.17
N GLN A 297 -21.75 -7.66 7.48
CA GLN A 297 -21.93 -8.17 8.85
C GLN A 297 -20.79 -9.10 9.30
N SER A 298 -19.90 -9.47 8.39
CA SER A 298 -18.70 -10.26 8.64
C SER A 298 -17.62 -9.94 7.60
N GLY A 299 -16.42 -10.51 7.77
CA GLY A 299 -15.40 -10.48 6.74
C GLY A 299 -15.88 -11.14 5.44
N TYR A 300 -15.46 -10.57 4.31
CA TYR A 300 -15.75 -11.01 2.94
C TYR A 300 -17.23 -10.94 2.51
N ASP A 301 -18.06 -10.20 3.24
CA ASP A 301 -19.52 -10.09 3.04
C ASP A 301 -19.92 -9.07 1.94
N TYR A 302 -19.30 -9.19 0.75
CA TYR A 302 -19.42 -8.18 -0.32
C TYR A 302 -20.77 -8.17 -1.06
N ASN A 303 -21.56 -9.23 -0.96
CA ASN A 303 -22.84 -9.34 -1.66
C ASN A 303 -24.05 -9.03 -0.76
N ASN A 304 -23.85 -8.72 0.53
CA ASN A 304 -24.92 -8.48 1.50
C ASN A 304 -25.95 -7.46 0.96
N PRO A 305 -27.25 -7.80 0.81
CA PRO A 305 -28.25 -6.91 0.26
C PRO A 305 -28.72 -5.82 1.24
N ARG A 306 -28.21 -5.78 2.48
CA ARG A 306 -28.57 -4.78 3.49
C ARG A 306 -28.39 -3.35 2.98
N ARG A 307 -29.34 -2.51 3.37
CA ARG A 307 -29.40 -1.08 3.06
C ARG A 307 -29.10 -0.31 4.34
N VAL A 308 -28.00 0.43 4.34
CA VAL A 308 -27.43 1.05 5.55
C VAL A 308 -27.18 2.53 5.31
N LEU A 309 -27.19 3.35 6.36
CA LEU A 309 -26.73 4.73 6.23
C LEU A 309 -25.21 4.74 6.18
N SER A 310 -24.64 5.56 5.29
CA SER A 310 -23.21 5.75 5.21
C SER A 310 -22.83 7.17 4.77
N TRP A 311 -21.73 7.67 5.33
CA TRP A 311 -21.04 8.91 4.96
C TRP A 311 -19.95 8.70 3.88
N ALA A 312 -19.87 7.51 3.26
CA ALA A 312 -18.80 7.14 2.33
C ALA A 312 -18.57 8.14 1.18
N ASP A 313 -19.63 8.81 0.71
CA ASP A 313 -19.51 9.79 -0.37
C ASP A 313 -18.92 11.14 0.08
N ASN A 314 -19.00 11.46 1.38
CA ASN A 314 -18.40 12.70 1.92
C ASN A 314 -16.87 12.70 1.78
N TRP A 315 -16.24 11.53 1.60
CA TRP A 315 -14.81 11.39 1.31
C TRP A 315 -14.38 12.02 -0.02
N ALA A 316 -15.31 12.27 -0.95
CA ALA A 316 -15.07 13.10 -2.12
C ALA A 316 -14.78 14.58 -1.79
N ASN A 317 -14.97 15.02 -0.54
CA ASN A 317 -14.69 16.37 -0.07
C ASN A 317 -13.54 16.42 0.97
N PHE A 318 -12.78 15.33 1.15
CA PHE A 318 -11.69 15.26 2.14
C PHE A 318 -10.74 16.48 2.02
N PRO A 319 -10.49 17.23 3.11
CA PRO A 319 -10.63 16.85 4.52
C PRO A 319 -11.93 17.28 5.21
N ASP A 320 -12.91 17.82 4.48
CA ASP A 320 -14.19 18.27 5.04
C ASP A 320 -15.28 17.22 4.79
N LEU A 321 -15.53 16.35 5.78
CA LEU A 321 -16.52 15.28 5.68
C LEU A 321 -17.94 15.73 6.08
N ARG A 322 -18.22 17.03 6.14
CA ARG A 322 -19.58 17.52 6.44
C ARG A 322 -20.55 17.15 5.32
N GLY A 323 -21.73 16.70 5.72
CA GLY A 323 -22.79 16.24 4.82
C GLY A 323 -23.67 15.20 5.50
N LYS A 324 -24.89 15.02 4.98
CA LYS A 324 -25.80 13.98 5.46
C LYS A 324 -25.33 12.60 4.96
N PRO A 325 -25.48 11.53 5.76
CA PRO A 325 -25.28 10.19 5.24
C PRO A 325 -26.41 9.87 4.25
N ARG A 326 -26.17 8.91 3.35
CA ARG A 326 -27.21 8.36 2.47
C ARG A 326 -27.28 6.84 2.59
N ILE A 327 -28.35 6.25 2.05
CA ILE A 327 -28.46 4.80 1.98
C ILE A 327 -27.45 4.25 0.96
N VAL A 328 -26.67 3.25 1.38
CA VAL A 328 -25.72 2.46 0.58
C VAL A 328 -26.11 0.97 0.67
N SER A 329 -25.82 0.20 -0.39
CA SER A 329 -25.97 -1.27 -0.42
C SER A 329 -25.09 -1.89 -1.51
N SER A 330 -24.93 -3.21 -1.49
CA SER A 330 -24.05 -3.96 -2.41
C SER A 330 -24.34 -3.78 -3.90
N ALA A 331 -25.54 -3.34 -4.26
CA ALA A 331 -25.91 -2.96 -5.62
C ALA A 331 -25.00 -1.86 -6.22
N GLU A 332 -24.46 -0.94 -5.42
CA GLU A 332 -23.54 0.11 -5.91
C GLU A 332 -22.23 -0.41 -6.46
N TRP A 333 -21.83 -1.60 -6.03
CA TRP A 333 -20.62 -2.27 -6.46
C TRP A 333 -20.91 -3.63 -7.12
N GLY A 334 -22.11 -3.77 -7.70
CA GLY A 334 -22.49 -4.93 -8.49
C GLY A 334 -22.59 -6.24 -7.71
N ASN A 335 -22.76 -6.19 -6.38
CA ASN A 335 -22.91 -7.34 -5.48
C ASN A 335 -21.73 -8.34 -5.49
N ASN A 336 -20.50 -7.88 -5.72
CA ASN A 336 -19.32 -8.74 -5.79
C ASN A 336 -18.03 -8.06 -5.26
N GLN A 337 -17.01 -8.87 -4.97
CA GLN A 337 -15.72 -8.42 -4.43
C GLN A 337 -15.00 -7.45 -5.39
N PHE A 338 -14.93 -7.76 -6.70
CA PHE A 338 -14.23 -6.93 -7.68
C PHE A 338 -14.76 -5.49 -7.68
N GLY A 339 -16.08 -5.35 -7.73
CA GLY A 339 -16.74 -4.06 -7.65
C GLY A 339 -16.50 -3.38 -6.32
N TYR A 340 -16.58 -4.09 -5.19
CA TYR A 340 -16.34 -3.47 -3.88
C TYR A 340 -14.91 -2.92 -3.77
N MET A 341 -13.92 -3.70 -4.24
CA MET A 341 -12.53 -3.26 -4.32
C MET A 341 -12.40 -1.98 -5.15
N LYS A 342 -13.06 -1.84 -6.30
CA LYS A 342 -13.10 -0.55 -7.03
C LYS A 342 -13.78 0.56 -6.21
N TRP A 343 -14.91 0.27 -5.59
CA TRP A 343 -15.74 1.24 -4.85
C TRP A 343 -15.03 1.84 -3.61
N ILE A 344 -14.22 1.05 -2.88
CA ILE A 344 -13.36 1.54 -1.78
C ILE A 344 -12.17 2.34 -2.32
N LEU A 345 -11.51 1.85 -3.37
CA LEU A 345 -10.38 2.54 -4.03
C LEU A 345 -10.77 3.92 -4.57
N GLU A 346 -11.95 4.04 -5.19
CA GLU A 346 -12.51 5.30 -5.67
C GLU A 346 -12.77 6.32 -4.55
N ARG A 347 -12.89 5.89 -3.30
CA ARG A 347 -13.10 6.76 -2.13
C ARG A 347 -11.82 7.14 -1.39
N VAL A 348 -10.67 6.55 -1.74
CA VAL A 348 -9.37 6.99 -1.23
C VAL A 348 -9.11 8.45 -1.63
N PRO A 349 -8.83 9.35 -0.67
CA PRO A 349 -8.57 10.77 -0.96
C PRO A 349 -7.41 11.02 -1.91
N LYS A 350 -7.60 11.96 -2.81
CA LYS A 350 -6.71 12.23 -3.96
C LYS A 350 -6.63 13.71 -4.34
N PHE A 351 -7.01 14.58 -3.41
CA PHE A 351 -7.11 16.02 -3.63
C PHE A 351 -5.81 16.74 -3.22
N PRO A 352 -5.50 17.89 -3.85
CA PRO A 352 -4.42 18.76 -3.37
C PRO A 352 -4.68 19.29 -1.95
N GLY A 353 -3.62 19.84 -1.34
CA GLY A 353 -3.66 20.37 0.02
C GLY A 353 -3.22 19.37 1.09
N PHE A 354 -3.39 19.77 2.35
CA PHE A 354 -2.94 19.05 3.53
C PHE A 354 -3.77 19.40 4.77
N THR A 355 -3.62 18.58 5.80
CA THR A 355 -4.07 18.84 7.18
C THR A 355 -2.92 18.59 8.16
N ARG A 356 -3.18 18.65 9.48
CA ARG A 356 -2.25 18.17 10.51
C ARG A 356 -1.82 16.70 10.36
N TYR A 357 -2.59 15.90 9.62
CA TYR A 357 -2.33 14.48 9.39
C TYR A 357 -1.47 14.20 8.13
N GLY A 358 -1.11 15.23 7.36
CA GLY A 358 -0.32 15.10 6.13
C GLY A 358 -1.10 15.50 4.87
N TYR A 359 -0.69 14.95 3.72
CA TYR A 359 -1.30 15.24 2.41
C TYR A 359 -2.77 14.81 2.33
N ASN A 360 -3.60 15.62 1.67
CA ASN A 360 -4.98 15.28 1.30
C ASN A 360 -5.06 14.23 0.18
N ASN A 361 -3.97 14.07 -0.58
CA ASN A 361 -3.80 12.99 -1.54
C ASN A 361 -3.11 11.81 -0.86
N TRP A 362 -3.89 10.79 -0.47
CA TRP A 362 -3.41 9.62 0.26
C TRP A 362 -2.54 8.70 -0.60
N TRP A 363 -2.65 8.81 -1.93
CA TRP A 363 -1.76 8.09 -2.84
C TRP A 363 -0.29 8.50 -2.70
N VAL A 364 0.01 9.65 -2.07
CA VAL A 364 1.38 10.05 -1.72
C VAL A 364 2.03 9.02 -0.78
N PRO A 365 1.60 8.83 0.49
CA PRO A 365 2.21 7.80 1.35
C PRO A 365 2.01 6.37 0.83
N ILE A 366 0.86 6.05 0.22
CA ILE A 366 0.52 4.69 -0.25
C ILE A 366 1.46 4.19 -1.36
N ALA A 367 1.76 5.04 -2.34
CA ALA A 367 2.39 4.62 -3.60
C ALA A 367 3.49 5.55 -4.12
N ASN A 368 3.73 6.68 -3.47
CA ASN A 368 4.84 7.59 -3.76
C ASN A 368 5.66 7.88 -2.48
N THR A 369 5.84 6.84 -1.66
CA THR A 369 6.24 6.90 -0.24
C THR A 369 7.58 7.59 0.05
N ASP A 370 8.48 7.65 -0.93
CA ASP A 370 9.81 8.27 -0.80
C ASP A 370 9.88 9.75 -1.11
N GLU A 371 8.80 10.33 -1.63
CA GLU A 371 8.71 11.78 -1.72
C GLU A 371 8.74 12.41 -0.32
N ASP A 372 8.98 13.71 -0.31
CA ASP A 372 9.05 14.48 0.91
C ASP A 372 7.73 14.41 1.70
N LEU A 373 7.85 13.74 2.85
CA LEU A 373 7.14 13.97 4.10
C LEU A 373 8.16 14.72 5.01
N PRO A 374 8.29 16.08 4.90
CA PRO A 374 9.49 16.85 5.34
C PRO A 374 9.25 17.93 6.42
N ASP A 375 10.24 18.51 7.10
CA ASP A 375 10.14 19.70 8.01
C ASP A 375 8.78 20.14 8.67
N LEU A 376 8.29 19.46 9.74
CA LEU A 376 7.10 19.87 10.53
C LEU A 376 7.31 21.17 11.33
N LYS A 377 6.20 21.89 11.37
CA LYS A 377 5.56 22.58 12.49
C LYS A 377 4.13 22.84 11.99
N LEU A 378 3.08 22.56 12.77
CA LEU A 378 1.70 22.69 12.29
C LEU A 378 1.40 24.10 11.75
N PRO A 379 1.07 24.27 10.45
CA PRO A 379 0.48 25.49 9.92
C PRO A 379 -1.05 25.31 9.84
N ASN A 380 -1.83 26.32 10.23
CA ASN A 380 -3.29 26.21 10.22
C ASN A 380 -3.89 26.29 8.81
N ARG A 381 -5.04 25.60 8.65
CA ARG A 381 -5.92 25.44 7.48
C ARG A 381 -5.44 24.37 6.48
N GLY A 382 -6.22 23.33 6.14
CA GLY A 382 -7.58 22.98 6.60
C GLY A 382 -7.62 22.08 7.83
N GLU A 383 -8.73 22.11 8.57
CA GLU A 383 -9.03 21.12 9.62
C GLU A 383 -9.55 19.83 8.99
N PHE A 384 -9.35 18.70 9.68
CA PHE A 384 -10.11 17.48 9.38
C PHE A 384 -11.46 17.61 10.08
N VAL A 385 -12.52 17.81 9.29
CA VAL A 385 -13.86 18.10 9.81
C VAL A 385 -14.73 16.85 9.64
N LEU A 386 -15.33 16.39 10.73
CA LEU A 386 -16.21 15.22 10.74
C LEU A 386 -17.63 15.59 10.30
N PRO A 387 -18.47 14.61 9.90
CA PRO A 387 -19.90 14.84 9.73
C PRO A 387 -20.56 15.34 11.01
N GLU A 388 -21.64 16.09 10.86
CA GLU A 388 -22.50 16.43 12.00
C GLU A 388 -23.09 15.15 12.62
N GLY A 389 -23.03 15.06 13.95
CA GLY A 389 -23.47 13.87 14.69
C GLY A 389 -22.50 12.68 14.64
N PHE A 390 -21.28 12.82 14.10
CA PHE A 390 -20.28 11.74 14.22
C PHE A 390 -19.96 11.47 15.69
N PRO A 391 -19.96 10.21 16.17
CA PRO A 391 -19.85 9.93 17.59
C PRO A 391 -18.51 10.41 18.21
N PRO A 392 -18.53 10.96 19.43
CA PRO A 392 -17.29 11.33 20.13
C PRO A 392 -16.45 10.08 20.47
N PRO A 393 -15.12 10.22 20.71
CA PRO A 393 -14.29 9.15 21.22
C PRO A 393 -14.90 8.45 22.45
N MET A 394 -14.88 7.13 22.47
CA MET A 394 -15.35 6.31 23.58
C MET A 394 -14.33 5.20 23.90
N PRO A 395 -14.33 4.66 25.13
CA PRO A 395 -13.53 3.47 25.44
C PRO A 395 -13.93 2.31 24.54
N LYS A 396 -12.94 1.56 24.03
CA LYS A 396 -13.18 0.29 23.32
C LYS A 396 -13.95 -0.66 24.25
N PRO A 397 -15.07 -1.27 23.79
CA PRO A 397 -15.73 -2.32 24.54
C PRO A 397 -14.75 -3.43 24.91
N LYS A 398 -14.87 -3.96 26.13
CA LYS A 398 -14.22 -5.23 26.44
C LYS A 398 -14.89 -6.30 25.57
N ARG A 399 -14.09 -7.16 24.95
CA ARG A 399 -14.59 -8.40 24.38
C ARG A 399 -14.83 -9.36 25.54
N ASP A 400 -16.05 -9.89 25.62
CA ASP A 400 -16.43 -10.97 26.53
C ASP A 400 -15.80 -12.31 26.08
#